data_AF-A0A351ER44-F1
#
_entry.id   AF-A0A351ER44-F1
#
_cell.length_a   1.000
_cell.length_b   1.000
_cell.length_c   1.000
_cell.angle_alpha   90.00
_cell.angle_beta   90.00
_cell.angle_gamma   90.00
#
_symmetry.space_group_name_H-M   'P 1'
#
loop_
_entity.id
_entity.type
_entity.pdbx_description
1 polymer ?
#
loop_
_entity_poly.entity_id
_entity_poly.type
_entity_poly.pdbx_seq_one_letter_code
_entity_poly.pdbx_strand_id
1 'polypeptide(L)'
;MGVREALEAENRAFESALSKVGDEHWDPPTSCGEWDVGALVNHVLLGTRISIQILDGMPRDEIIAGLNDDMLGVSTDPVADFNRLAAQMCQGFAGPDGLEGMVVHPAGDFRRAMFAGSPMAQLTPGILGMRWVLSQHSMGRCSSSCGLTPNRNEKC
;
A
#
# COMPACT_ATOMS: atom_id res chain seq x y z
N MET A 1 -5.75 -18.26 -11.81
CA MET A 1 -6.08 -17.43 -10.63
C MET A 1 -7.10 -16.41 -11.08
N GLY A 2 -8.28 -16.39 -10.47
CA GLY A 2 -9.29 -15.38 -10.78
C GLY A 2 -8.91 -14.01 -10.23
N VAL A 3 -9.46 -12.92 -10.78
CA VAL A 3 -9.12 -11.55 -10.35
C VAL A 3 -9.36 -11.30 -8.85
N ARG A 4 -10.39 -11.91 -8.27
CA ARG A 4 -10.68 -11.83 -6.83
C ARG A 4 -9.63 -12.56 -5.98
N GLU A 5 -9.18 -13.73 -6.41
CA GLU A 5 -8.14 -14.48 -5.71
C GLU A 5 -6.81 -13.73 -5.73
N ALA A 6 -6.49 -13.07 -6.86
CA ALA A 6 -5.31 -12.22 -6.99
C ALA A 6 -5.39 -11.02 -6.03
N LEU A 7 -6.54 -10.32 -6.00
CA LEU A 7 -6.78 -9.21 -5.08
C LEU A 7 -6.58 -9.60 -3.61
N GLU A 8 -7.16 -10.73 -3.20
CA GLU A 8 -7.02 -11.23 -1.83
C GLU A 8 -5.57 -11.62 -1.50
N ALA A 9 -4.84 -12.18 -2.46
CA ALA A 9 -3.43 -12.52 -2.29
C ALA A 9 -2.55 -11.28 -2.15
N GLU A 10 -2.80 -10.23 -2.93
CA GLU A 10 -2.11 -8.95 -2.83
C GLU A 10 -2.41 -8.25 -1.50
N ASN A 11 -3.68 -8.23 -1.07
CA ASN A 11 -4.05 -7.65 0.22
C ASN A 11 -3.29 -8.32 1.38
N ARG A 12 -3.19 -9.65 1.38
CA ARG A 12 -2.38 -10.39 2.38
C ARG A 12 -0.89 -10.06 2.29
N ALA A 13 -0.36 -9.90 1.08
CA ALA A 13 1.04 -9.57 0.89
C ALA A 13 1.37 -8.14 1.39
N PHE A 14 0.46 -7.19 1.19
CA PHE A 14 0.59 -5.83 1.70
C PHE A 14 0.47 -5.78 3.23
N GLU A 15 -0.54 -6.42 3.81
CA GLU A 15 -0.70 -6.55 5.26
C GLU A 15 0.57 -7.14 5.92
N SER A 16 1.13 -8.20 5.34
CA SER A 16 2.35 -8.82 5.86
C SER A 16 3.59 -7.94 5.74
N ALA A 17 3.61 -6.97 4.81
CA ALA A 17 4.68 -6.00 4.70
C ALA A 17 4.48 -4.85 5.69
N LEU A 18 3.26 -4.32 5.78
CA LEU A 18 2.89 -3.23 6.67
C LEU A 18 3.08 -3.59 8.15
N SER A 19 2.73 -4.80 8.56
CA SER A 19 2.92 -5.30 9.93
C SER A 19 4.39 -5.38 10.38
N LYS A 20 5.35 -5.25 9.45
CA LYS A 20 6.79 -5.24 9.73
C LYS A 20 7.39 -3.84 9.77
N VAL A 21 6.61 -2.81 9.42
CA VAL A 21 7.03 -1.41 9.47
C VAL A 21 7.07 -0.98 10.93
N GLY A 22 8.28 -0.87 11.48
CA GLY A 22 8.56 -0.17 12.74
C GLY A 22 8.76 1.34 12.55
N ASP A 23 8.86 2.08 13.65
CA ASP A 23 8.99 3.54 13.67
C ASP A 23 10.12 4.08 12.78
N GLU A 24 11.23 3.33 12.64
CA GLU A 24 12.38 3.73 11.84
C GLU A 24 12.15 3.68 10.31
N HIS A 25 11.06 3.04 9.88
CA HIS A 25 10.83 2.73 8.47
C HIS A 25 9.89 3.72 7.77
N TRP A 26 9.27 4.67 8.48
CA TRP A 26 8.25 5.56 7.91
C TRP A 26 8.82 6.63 6.98
N ASP A 27 9.90 7.29 7.41
CA ASP A 27 10.50 8.44 6.72
C ASP A 27 11.50 8.09 5.59
N PRO A 28 12.20 6.93 5.58
CA PRO A 28 13.10 6.60 4.49
C PRO A 28 12.41 6.54 3.12
N PRO A 29 13.07 7.02 2.05
CA PRO A 29 12.50 6.96 0.70
C PRO A 29 12.35 5.51 0.26
N THR A 30 11.37 5.25 -0.60
CA THR A 30 11.17 3.97 -1.27
C THR A 30 11.97 3.89 -2.57
N SER A 31 12.14 2.69 -3.13
CA SER A 31 12.84 2.49 -4.42
C SER A 31 12.13 3.14 -5.60
N CYS A 32 10.87 3.57 -5.40
CA CYS A 32 10.04 4.24 -6.40
C CYS A 32 10.24 5.76 -6.46
N GLY A 33 11.26 6.32 -5.80
CA GLY A 33 11.62 7.74 -5.90
C GLY A 33 11.22 8.56 -4.67
N GLU A 34 10.52 9.68 -4.88
CA GLU A 34 10.23 10.73 -3.88
C GLU A 34 9.26 10.34 -2.76
N TRP A 35 8.77 9.10 -2.74
CA TRP A 35 7.78 8.66 -1.77
C TRP A 35 8.46 7.94 -0.62
N ASP A 36 8.28 8.43 0.60
CA ASP A 36 8.55 7.68 1.82
C ASP A 36 7.46 6.61 2.05
N VAL A 37 7.65 5.77 3.08
CA VAL A 37 6.70 4.70 3.40
C VAL A 37 5.37 5.27 3.89
N GLY A 38 5.38 6.39 4.60
CA GLY A 38 4.16 7.07 5.04
C GLY A 38 3.27 7.49 3.87
N ALA A 39 3.83 8.21 2.90
CA ALA A 39 3.17 8.62 1.67
C ALA A 39 2.62 7.41 0.89
N LEU A 40 3.40 6.33 0.82
CA LEU A 40 2.97 5.09 0.15
C LEU A 40 1.79 4.41 0.86
N VAL A 41 1.84 4.30 2.19
CA VAL A 41 0.76 3.70 2.99
C VAL A 41 -0.49 4.57 2.94
N ASN A 42 -0.35 5.89 3.05
CA ASN A 42 -1.47 6.82 2.90
C ASN A 42 -2.15 6.65 1.54
N HIS A 43 -1.36 6.57 0.47
CA HIS A 43 -1.87 6.35 -0.88
C HIS A 43 -2.65 5.04 -1.01
N VAL A 44 -2.16 3.94 -0.43
CA VAL A 44 -2.84 2.64 -0.46
C VAL A 44 -4.14 2.66 0.34
N LEU A 45 -4.14 3.21 1.55
CA LEU A 45 -5.35 3.36 2.37
C LEU A 45 -6.40 4.20 1.63
N LEU A 46 -5.99 5.32 1.05
CA LEU A 46 -6.86 6.20 0.29
C LEU A 46 -7.41 5.51 -0.96
N GLY A 47 -6.56 4.89 -1.77
CA GLY A 47 -6.96 4.17 -2.98
C GLY A 47 -7.95 3.03 -2.69
N THR A 48 -7.75 2.31 -1.59
CA THR A 48 -8.67 1.25 -1.14
C THR A 48 -10.02 1.85 -0.74
N ARG A 49 -10.04 2.96 0.00
CA ARG A 49 -11.27 3.68 0.36
C ARG A 49 -12.03 4.18 -0.87
N ILE A 50 -11.34 4.84 -1.80
CA ILE A 50 -11.93 5.33 -3.05
C ILE A 50 -12.50 4.17 -3.86
N SER A 51 -11.81 3.04 -3.90
CA SER A 51 -12.31 1.84 -4.59
C SER A 51 -13.62 1.33 -3.98
N ILE A 52 -13.75 1.33 -2.65
CA ILE A 52 -15.01 0.99 -1.98
C ILE A 52 -16.12 1.97 -2.38
N GLN A 53 -15.87 3.28 -2.31
CA GLN A 53 -16.85 4.31 -2.68
C GLN A 53 -17.34 4.15 -4.12
N ILE A 54 -16.42 3.83 -5.04
CA ILE A 54 -16.74 3.55 -6.45
C ILE A 54 -17.61 2.29 -6.57
N LEU A 55 -17.29 1.23 -5.83
CA LEU A 55 -18.07 -0.02 -5.83
C LEU A 55 -19.46 0.15 -5.23
N ASP A 56 -19.61 1.07 -4.27
CA ASP A 56 -20.86 1.46 -3.64
C ASP A 56 -21.68 2.45 -4.49
N GLY A 57 -21.14 2.90 -5.63
CA GLY A 57 -21.84 3.78 -6.57
C GLY A 57 -21.87 5.25 -6.14
N MET A 58 -20.92 5.69 -5.31
CA MET A 58 -20.80 7.09 -4.88
C MET A 58 -20.68 8.04 -6.10
N PRO A 59 -21.29 9.24 -6.04
CA PRO A 59 -21.16 10.23 -7.10
C PRO A 59 -19.70 10.64 -7.37
N ARG A 60 -19.40 10.95 -8.63
CA ARG A 60 -18.04 11.27 -9.09
C ARG A 60 -17.44 12.48 -8.37
N ASP A 61 -18.23 13.51 -8.15
CA ASP A 61 -17.82 14.74 -7.48
C ASP A 61 -17.49 14.51 -6.00
N GLU A 62 -18.25 13.66 -5.32
CA GLU A 62 -17.93 13.24 -3.94
C GLU A 62 -16.62 12.45 -3.87
N ILE A 63 -16.41 11.53 -4.81
CA ILE A 63 -15.14 10.78 -4.90
C ILE A 63 -13.97 11.74 -5.14
N ILE A 64 -14.11 12.69 -6.06
CA ILE A 64 -13.07 13.68 -6.38
C ILE A 64 -12.73 14.54 -5.15
N ALA A 65 -13.73 14.95 -4.37
CA ALA A 65 -13.54 15.75 -3.17
C ALA A 65 -12.65 15.05 -2.13
N GLY A 66 -12.70 13.71 -2.06
CA GLY A 66 -11.91 12.91 -1.13
C GLY A 66 -10.52 12.50 -1.63
N LEU A 67 -10.11 12.82 -2.86
CA LEU A 67 -8.84 12.35 -3.44
C LEU A 67 -7.57 12.88 -2.77
N ASN A 68 -7.69 13.84 -1.85
CA ASN A 68 -6.55 14.42 -1.13
C ASN A 68 -6.62 14.16 0.39
N ASP A 69 -7.49 13.26 0.84
CA ASP A 69 -7.63 12.98 2.27
C ASP A 69 -6.36 12.31 2.82
N ASP A 70 -5.94 12.78 4.00
CA ASP A 70 -4.84 12.19 4.76
C ASP A 70 -5.39 11.06 5.66
N MET A 71 -5.40 9.85 5.11
CA MET A 71 -5.85 8.64 5.80
C MET A 71 -4.85 8.17 6.85
N LEU A 72 -3.55 8.32 6.59
CA LEU A 72 -2.51 7.88 7.53
C LEU A 72 -2.41 8.82 8.73
N GLY A 73 -2.48 10.15 8.52
CA GLY A 73 -2.36 11.14 9.59
C GLY A 73 -3.48 11.08 10.63
N VAL A 74 -4.63 10.49 10.31
CA VAL A 74 -5.74 10.25 11.26
C VAL A 74 -5.79 8.82 11.80
N SER A 75 -4.96 7.92 11.29
CA SER A 75 -4.94 6.52 11.70
C SER A 75 -4.15 6.33 13.00
N THR A 76 -4.68 5.51 13.90
CA THR A 76 -3.97 5.05 15.11
C THR A 76 -3.40 3.65 14.97
N ASP A 77 -3.86 2.90 13.96
CA ASP A 77 -3.42 1.55 13.65
C ASP A 77 -3.59 1.31 12.14
N PRO A 78 -2.57 1.65 11.33
CA PRO A 78 -2.69 1.56 9.87
C PRO A 78 -2.86 0.12 9.39
N VAL A 79 -2.43 -0.89 10.16
CA VAL A 79 -2.64 -2.30 9.85
C VAL A 79 -4.12 -2.66 10.00
N ALA A 80 -4.73 -2.28 11.13
CA ALA A 80 -6.15 -2.53 11.36
C ALA A 80 -7.03 -1.78 10.34
N ASP A 81 -6.70 -0.52 10.03
CA ASP A 81 -7.41 0.25 9.02
C ASP A 81 -7.31 -0.37 7.63
N PHE A 82 -6.11 -0.79 7.22
CA PHE A 82 -5.92 -1.48 5.96
C PHE A 82 -6.75 -2.77 5.90
N ASN A 83 -6.70 -3.60 6.95
CA ASN A 83 -7.43 -4.87 7.00
C ASN A 83 -8.94 -4.67 6.86
N ARG A 84 -9.49 -3.66 7.52
CA ARG A 84 -10.91 -3.29 7.41
C ARG A 84 -11.25 -2.89 5.98
N LEU A 85 -10.47 -1.98 5.38
CA LEU A 85 -10.71 -1.49 4.02
C LEU A 85 -10.57 -2.62 2.98
N ALA A 86 -9.54 -3.45 3.09
CA ALA A 86 -9.32 -4.60 2.21
C ALA A 86 -10.50 -5.59 2.25
N ALA A 87 -11.03 -5.87 3.44
CA ALA A 87 -12.21 -6.72 3.60
C ALA A 87 -13.46 -6.11 2.93
N GLN A 88 -13.70 -4.81 3.13
CA GLN A 88 -14.82 -4.09 2.52
C GLN A 88 -14.72 -4.08 0.98
N MET A 89 -13.53 -3.87 0.43
CA MET A 89 -13.30 -3.90 -1.01
C MET A 89 -13.57 -5.30 -1.61
N CYS A 90 -13.09 -6.36 -0.96
CA CYS A 90 -13.38 -7.73 -1.38
C CYS A 90 -14.88 -8.04 -1.34
N GLN A 91 -15.61 -7.56 -0.32
CA GLN A 91 -17.06 -7.68 -0.24
C GLN A 91 -17.77 -6.93 -1.36
N GLY A 92 -17.32 -5.72 -1.69
CA GLY A 92 -17.86 -4.94 -2.81
C GLY A 92 -17.79 -5.70 -4.14
N PHE A 93 -16.66 -6.33 -4.44
CA PHE A 93 -16.53 -7.18 -5.63
C PHE A 93 -17.34 -8.48 -5.59
N ALA A 94 -17.67 -8.98 -4.39
CA ALA A 94 -18.53 -10.16 -4.19
C ALA A 94 -20.04 -9.83 -4.18
N GLY A 95 -20.41 -8.55 -4.28
CA GLY A 95 -21.80 -8.08 -4.29
C GLY A 95 -22.61 -8.53 -5.52
N PRO A 96 -23.91 -8.19 -5.57
CA PRO A 96 -24.88 -8.71 -6.55
C PRO A 96 -24.52 -8.41 -8.02
N ASP A 97 -23.84 -7.30 -8.30
CA ASP A 97 -23.42 -6.93 -9.66
C ASP A 97 -22.16 -7.67 -10.13
N GLY A 98 -21.50 -8.41 -9.21
CA GLY A 98 -20.31 -9.21 -9.46
C GLY A 98 -19.22 -8.43 -10.21
N LEU A 99 -18.54 -9.12 -11.12
CA LEU A 99 -17.48 -8.55 -11.97
C LEU A 99 -17.99 -8.01 -13.32
N GLU A 100 -19.26 -8.29 -13.66
CA GLU A 100 -19.84 -7.95 -14.96
C GLU A 100 -20.45 -6.54 -15.01
N GLY A 101 -20.77 -5.95 -13.85
CA GLY A 101 -21.32 -4.60 -13.76
C GLY A 101 -20.35 -3.49 -14.20
N MET A 102 -20.86 -2.26 -14.21
CA MET A 102 -20.09 -1.04 -14.48
C MET A 102 -19.83 -0.27 -13.19
N VAL A 103 -18.75 0.52 -13.16
CA VAL A 103 -18.47 1.48 -12.11
C VAL A 103 -18.23 2.86 -12.70
N VAL A 104 -18.67 3.89 -12.00
CA VAL A 104 -18.38 5.29 -12.30
C VAL A 104 -17.10 5.65 -11.57
N HIS A 105 -16.02 5.88 -12.31
CA HIS A 105 -14.73 6.24 -11.75
C HIS A 105 -14.32 7.65 -12.22
N PRO A 106 -13.56 8.44 -11.44
CA PRO A 106 -13.17 9.81 -11.81
C PRO A 106 -12.54 9.97 -13.20
N ALA A 107 -11.78 8.98 -13.67
CA ALA A 107 -11.17 8.94 -15.01
C ALA A 107 -12.07 8.39 -16.15
N GLY A 108 -13.30 7.95 -15.85
CA GLY A 108 -14.21 7.34 -16.84
C GLY A 108 -14.97 6.16 -16.26
N ASP A 109 -15.89 5.58 -17.03
CA ASP A 109 -16.68 4.44 -16.55
C ASP A 109 -16.02 3.13 -17.02
N PHE A 110 -15.93 2.15 -16.12
CA PHE A 110 -15.21 0.89 -16.37
C PHE A 110 -16.06 -0.33 -16.02
N ARG A 111 -15.78 -1.46 -16.66
CA ARG A 111 -16.27 -2.77 -16.18
C ARG A 111 -15.65 -3.08 -14.82
N ARG A 112 -16.43 -3.65 -13.90
CA ARG A 112 -15.96 -4.04 -12.56
C ARG A 112 -14.76 -4.99 -12.62
N ALA A 113 -14.74 -5.93 -13.57
CA ALA A 113 -13.58 -6.79 -13.81
C ALA A 113 -12.30 -6.02 -14.20
N MET A 114 -12.44 -5.00 -15.06
CA MET A 114 -11.32 -4.17 -15.49
C MET A 114 -10.82 -3.28 -14.35
N PHE A 115 -11.75 -2.74 -13.56
CA PHE A 115 -11.43 -1.97 -12.37
C PHE A 115 -10.70 -2.82 -11.32
N ALA A 116 -11.16 -4.06 -11.07
CA ALA A 116 -10.51 -5.01 -10.15
C ALA A 116 -9.08 -5.37 -10.58
N GLY A 117 -8.82 -5.42 -11.89
CA GLY A 117 -7.50 -5.65 -12.47
C GLY A 117 -6.69 -4.37 -12.75
N SER A 118 -7.11 -3.21 -12.22
CA SER A 118 -6.38 -1.95 -12.37
C SER A 118 -5.32 -1.79 -11.27
N PRO A 119 -4.27 -0.98 -11.48
CA PRO A 119 -3.30 -0.65 -10.43
C PRO A 119 -3.89 0.13 -9.24
N MET A 120 -5.10 0.69 -9.35
CA MET A 120 -5.79 1.31 -8.23
C MET A 120 -6.41 0.27 -7.29
N ALA A 121 -6.88 -0.84 -7.85
CA ALA A 121 -7.36 -1.99 -7.07
C ALA A 121 -6.20 -2.91 -6.65
N GLN A 122 -5.11 -2.96 -7.41
CA GLN A 122 -3.94 -3.80 -7.14
C GLN A 122 -2.86 -3.06 -6.36
N LEU A 123 -2.35 -3.68 -5.29
CA LEU A 123 -1.41 -3.07 -4.34
C LEU A 123 0.06 -3.39 -4.65
N THR A 124 0.32 -3.98 -5.83
CA THR A 124 1.64 -4.47 -6.23
C THR A 124 2.78 -3.43 -6.11
N PRO A 125 2.64 -2.16 -6.56
CA PRO A 125 3.68 -1.15 -6.35
C PRO A 125 3.96 -0.87 -4.87
N GLY A 126 2.93 -0.84 -4.03
CA GLY A 126 3.04 -0.64 -2.58
C GLY A 126 3.83 -1.75 -1.89
N ILE A 127 3.52 -3.00 -2.22
CA ILE A 127 4.20 -4.19 -1.66
C ILE A 127 5.70 -4.16 -1.99
N LEU A 128 6.06 -3.79 -3.22
CA LEU A 128 7.47 -3.73 -3.65
C LEU A 128 8.24 -2.63 -2.92
N GLY A 129 7.64 -1.44 -2.76
CA GLY A 129 8.26 -0.34 -2.01
C GLY A 129 8.56 -0.72 -0.56
N MET A 130 7.59 -1.31 0.15
CA MET A 130 7.77 -1.72 1.55
C MET A 130 8.81 -2.83 1.71
N ARG A 131 8.77 -3.87 0.85
CA ARG A 131 9.76 -4.95 0.91
C ARG A 131 11.18 -4.45 0.67
N TRP A 132 11.35 -3.43 -0.16
CA TRP A 132 12.65 -2.82 -0.40
C TRP A 132 13.17 -2.04 0.83
N VAL A 133 12.31 -1.24 1.49
CA VAL A 133 12.69 -0.50 2.71
C VAL A 133 13.05 -1.45 3.86
N LEU A 134 12.25 -2.51 4.05
CA LEU A 134 12.51 -3.54 5.06
C LEU A 134 13.82 -4.31 4.80
N SER A 135 14.19 -4.51 3.54
CA SER A 135 15.43 -5.21 3.14
C SER A 135 16.68 -4.40 3.47
N GLN A 136 16.64 -3.07 3.30
CA GLN A 136 17.79 -2.20 3.62
C GLN A 136 18.10 -2.16 5.11
N HIS A 137 17.09 -2.14 5.98
CA HIS A 137 17.29 -2.14 7.43
C HIS A 137 17.78 -3.49 7.97
N SER A 138 17.46 -4.60 7.27
CA SER A 138 18.06 -5.90 7.57
C SER A 138 19.56 -5.95 7.23
N MET A 139 20.01 -5.25 6.18
CA MET A 139 21.42 -5.17 5.81
C MET A 139 22.19 -4.15 6.67
N GLY A 140 21.53 -3.09 7.15
CA GLY A 140 22.11 -2.08 8.06
C GLY A 140 22.51 -2.60 9.45
N ARG A 141 22.00 -3.77 9.88
CA ARG A 141 22.44 -4.42 11.13
C ARG A 141 23.80 -5.12 11.03
N CYS A 142 24.39 -5.24 9.84
CA CYS A 142 25.68 -5.91 9.64
C CYS A 142 26.91 -4.97 9.67
N SER A 143 26.74 -3.68 9.97
CA SER A 143 27.86 -2.70 9.99
C SER A 143 28.35 -2.30 11.39
N SER A 144 27.84 -2.89 12.47
CA SER A 144 28.20 -2.47 13.84
C SER A 144 29.08 -3.46 14.64
N SER A 145 29.58 -4.55 14.04
CA SER A 145 30.44 -5.52 14.75
C SER A 145 31.89 -5.61 14.25
N CYS A 146 32.42 -4.59 13.57
CA CYS A 146 33.85 -4.51 13.27
C CYS A 146 34.43 -3.21 13.82
N GLY A 147 34.50 -3.14 15.15
CA GLY A 147 35.23 -2.12 15.90
C GLY A 147 36.22 -2.77 16.85
N LEU A 148 37.43 -3.06 16.36
CA LEU A 148 38.63 -3.19 17.19
C LEU A 148 39.74 -2.31 16.62
N THR A 149 39.63 -1.04 17.03
CA THR A 149 40.65 -0.05 17.43
C THR A 149 41.82 0.36 16.50
N PRO A 150 42.25 1.64 16.60
CA PRO A 150 43.28 2.24 15.76
C PRO A 150 44.69 2.26 16.39
N ASN A 151 45.66 2.62 15.54
CA ASN A 151 46.96 3.26 15.82
C ASN A 151 48.19 2.34 15.92
N ARG A 152 49.13 2.43 14.97
CA ARG A 152 50.32 3.30 15.05
C ARG A 152 51.27 3.02 13.87
N ASN A 153 51.73 4.08 13.21
CA ASN A 153 52.85 4.06 12.25
C ASN A 153 54.08 3.38 12.87
N GLU A 154 54.85 2.63 12.05
CA GLU A 154 56.30 2.85 11.80
C GLU A 154 56.89 1.75 10.91
N LYS A 155 57.63 2.18 9.88
CA LYS A 155 58.73 1.43 9.25
C LYS A 155 60.03 1.98 9.86
N CYS A 156 60.98 1.07 10.10
CA CYS A 156 62.28 1.18 10.77
C CYS A 156 62.25 1.00 12.29
#